data_AF-A0A662A2J5-F1
#
_entry.id   AF-A0A662A2J5-F1
#
_cell.length_a   1.000
_cell.length_b   1.000
_cell.length_c   1.000
_cell.angle_alpha   90.00
_cell.angle_beta   90.00
_cell.angle_gamma   90.00
#
_symmetry.space_group_name_H-M   'P 1'
#
loop_
_entity.id
_entity.type
_entity.pdbx_description
1 polymer ?
#
loop_
_entity_poly.entity_id
_entity_poly.type
_entity_poly.pdbx_seq_one_letter_code
_entity_poly.pdbx_strand_id
1 'polypeptide(L)'
;MKKSLSLKLFSLLLLGLITTSQLHAQFDTLRVMYYNVLDYPNIYPNRDDYFRTVNQYVKADIILVNELKTTTGANYLLDALNVYGVAHFQ
;
A
#
# COMPACT_ATOMS: atom_id res chain seq x y z
N MET A 1 -22.19 47.46 25.37
CA MET A 1 -20.73 47.21 25.26
C MET A 1 -20.29 45.80 25.65
N LYS A 2 -20.68 45.24 26.81
CA LYS A 2 -20.19 43.91 27.25
C LYS A 2 -20.57 42.73 26.33
N LYS A 3 -21.79 42.71 25.76
CA LYS A 3 -22.25 41.67 24.81
C LYS A 3 -21.46 41.65 23.49
N SER A 4 -21.07 42.81 22.95
CA SER A 4 -20.29 42.86 21.71
C SER A 4 -18.84 42.48 21.94
N LEU A 5 -18.31 42.74 23.14
CA LEU A 5 -16.98 42.28 23.55
C LEU A 5 -16.94 40.76 23.73
N SER A 6 -17.92 40.17 24.42
CA SER A 6 -18.00 38.71 24.60
C SER A 6 -18.14 37.96 23.28
N LEU A 7 -18.89 38.52 22.32
CA LEU A 7 -19.04 37.93 20.99
C LEU A 7 -17.71 37.93 20.22
N LYS A 8 -16.95 39.03 20.27
CA LYS A 8 -15.63 39.12 19.63
C LYS A 8 -14.61 38.16 20.23
N LEU A 9 -14.61 38.01 21.56
CA LEU A 9 -13.77 37.03 22.26
C LEU A 9 -14.13 35.59 21.86
N PHE A 10 -15.43 35.28 21.75
CA PHE A 10 -15.89 33.98 21.28
C PHE A 10 -15.45 33.71 19.84
N SER A 11 -15.57 34.70 18.95
CA SER A 11 -15.09 34.57 17.57
C SER A 11 -13.57 34.39 17.49
N LEU A 12 -12.80 35.07 18.34
CA LEU A 12 -11.34 34.94 18.39
C LEU A 12 -10.91 33.56 18.89
N LEU A 13 -11.61 33.04 19.90
CA LEU A 13 -11.40 31.70 20.43
C LEU A 13 -11.71 30.64 19.36
N LEU A 14 -12.83 30.80 18.66
CA LEU A 14 -13.25 29.88 17.60
C LEU A 14 -12.23 29.87 16.44
N LEU A 15 -11.71 31.04 16.07
CA LEU A 15 -10.67 31.16 15.05
C LEU A 15 -9.35 30.50 15.48
N GLY A 16 -8.96 30.64 16.75
CA GLY A 16 -7.78 29.99 17.31
C GLY A 16 -7.90 28.47 17.39
N LEU A 17 -9.09 27.94 17.65
CA LEU A 17 -9.34 26.48 17.65
C LEU A 17 -9.19 25.88 16.25
N ILE A 18 -9.71 26.56 15.21
CA ILE A 18 -9.65 26.09 13.82
C ILE A 18 -8.21 26.06 13.28
N THR A 19 -7.33 26.97 13.72
CA THR A 19 -5.94 26.99 13.24
C THR A 19 -5.05 25.93 13.90
N THR A 20 -5.48 25.32 15.00
CA THR A 20 -4.74 24.26 15.71
C THR A 20 -5.14 22.84 15.32
N SER A 21 -6.27 22.67 14.61
CA SER A 21 -6.66 21.35 14.10
C SER A 21 -5.76 20.95 12.94
N GLN A 22 -4.80 20.07 13.19
CA GLN A 22 -4.07 19.36 12.14
C GLN A 22 -5.05 18.43 11.42
N LEU A 23 -5.52 18.84 10.25
CA LEU A 23 -6.28 17.98 9.34
C LEU A 23 -5.31 16.96 8.75
N HIS A 24 -5.18 15.81 9.41
CA HIS A 24 -4.49 14.66 8.84
C HIS A 24 -5.44 13.97 7.86
N ALA A 25 -5.32 14.29 6.57
CA ALA A 25 -5.89 13.42 5.55
C ALA A 25 -5.07 12.12 5.54
N GLN A 26 -5.72 10.99 5.77
CA GLN A 26 -5.06 9.68 5.77
C GLN A 26 -4.72 9.34 4.31
N PHE A 27 -3.44 9.54 3.94
CA PHE A 27 -2.93 9.17 2.62
C PHE A 27 -2.43 7.74 2.67
N ASP A 28 -3.35 6.78 2.61
CA ASP A 28 -2.99 5.39 2.39
C ASP A 28 -2.72 5.20 0.90
N THR A 29 -1.46 4.97 0.55
CA THR A 29 -1.07 4.65 -0.82
C THR A 29 -1.11 3.15 -1.03
N LEU A 30 -1.83 2.70 -2.05
CA LEU A 30 -1.85 1.30 -2.47
C LEU A 30 -1.02 1.12 -3.75
N ARG A 31 -0.04 0.21 -3.73
CA ARG A 31 0.77 -0.12 -4.90
C ARG A 31 0.28 -1.41 -5.56
N VAL A 32 -0.18 -1.28 -6.79
CA VAL A 32 -0.67 -2.42 -7.60
C VAL A 32 0.36 -2.77 -8.67
N MET A 33 0.75 -4.04 -8.76
CA MET A 33 1.64 -4.56 -9.80
C MET A 33 0.88 -5.54 -10.69
N TYR A 34 1.02 -5.35 -12.01
CA TYR A 34 0.61 -6.32 -13.02
C TYR A 34 1.86 -6.97 -13.62
N TYR A 35 1.94 -8.30 -13.59
CA TYR A 35 3.15 -9.03 -13.98
C TYR A 35 2.86 -10.33 -14.73
N ASN A 36 3.41 -10.48 -15.92
CA ASN A 36 3.30 -11.72 -16.70
C ASN A 36 4.41 -12.71 -16.30
N VAL A 37 4.03 -13.93 -15.89
CA VAL A 37 4.97 -14.98 -15.47
C VAL A 37 5.44 -15.90 -16.62
N LEU A 38 5.02 -15.64 -17.87
CA LEU A 38 5.49 -16.32 -19.08
C LEU A 38 5.30 -17.83 -19.06
N ASP A 39 4.07 -18.34 -19.17
CA ASP A 39 3.80 -19.80 -19.19
C ASP A 39 4.47 -20.57 -18.01
N TYR A 40 4.30 -20.05 -16.80
CA TYR A 40 4.88 -20.63 -15.59
C TYR A 40 3.96 -21.71 -14.99
N PRO A 41 4.49 -22.84 -14.49
CA PRO A 41 5.91 -23.21 -14.37
C PRO A 41 6.49 -24.01 -15.54
N ASN A 42 5.78 -24.10 -16.67
CA ASN A 42 6.12 -25.04 -17.74
C ASN A 42 7.42 -24.68 -18.46
N ILE A 43 7.51 -23.48 -19.04
CA ILE A 43 8.64 -23.09 -19.91
C ILE A 43 9.80 -22.51 -19.07
N TYR A 44 9.48 -21.80 -18.00
CA TYR A 44 10.47 -21.09 -17.18
C TYR A 44 10.37 -21.49 -15.71
N PRO A 45 10.89 -22.68 -15.32
CA PRO A 45 10.64 -23.26 -14.00
C PRO A 45 11.19 -22.45 -12.81
N ASN A 46 12.16 -21.56 -13.03
CA ASN A 46 12.78 -20.73 -11.97
C ASN A 46 12.28 -19.26 -12.01
N ARG A 47 11.10 -19.00 -12.59
CA ARG A 47 10.57 -17.63 -12.73
C ARG A 47 10.22 -16.99 -11.39
N ASP A 48 9.88 -17.80 -10.41
CA ASP A 48 9.55 -17.43 -9.03
C ASP A 48 10.68 -16.66 -8.34
N ASP A 49 11.95 -17.01 -8.58
CA ASP A 49 13.10 -16.26 -8.07
C ASP A 49 13.19 -14.83 -8.59
N TYR A 50 12.95 -14.66 -9.90
CA TYR A 50 12.92 -13.35 -10.54
C TYR A 50 11.69 -12.55 -10.10
N PHE A 51 10.54 -13.21 -10.01
CA PHE A 51 9.31 -12.61 -9.52
C PHE A 51 9.48 -12.05 -8.09
N ARG A 52 10.10 -12.83 -7.20
CA ARG A 52 10.48 -12.38 -5.85
C ARG A 52 11.39 -11.17 -5.90
N THR A 53 12.45 -11.21 -6.71
CA THR A 53 13.42 -10.10 -6.82
C THR A 53 12.75 -8.81 -7.30
N VAL A 54 11.86 -8.91 -8.31
CA VAL A 54 11.07 -7.78 -8.79
C VAL A 54 10.13 -7.26 -7.71
N ASN A 55 9.40 -8.14 -7.03
CA ASN A 55 8.48 -7.71 -5.96
C ASN A 55 9.22 -7.09 -4.77
N GLN A 56 10.41 -7.55 -4.41
CA GLN A 56 11.21 -6.93 -3.34
C GLN A 56 11.62 -5.49 -3.67
N TYR A 57 11.85 -5.19 -4.94
CA TYR A 57 12.12 -3.82 -5.41
C TYR A 57 10.84 -2.98 -5.47
N VAL A 58 9.78 -3.51 -6.08
CA VAL A 58 8.52 -2.79 -6.29
C VAL A 58 7.75 -2.60 -4.98
N LYS A 59 7.80 -3.58 -4.06
CA LYS A 59 7.03 -3.66 -2.82
C LYS A 59 5.54 -3.44 -3.09
N ALA A 60 4.95 -4.33 -3.90
CA ALA A 60 3.55 -4.23 -4.26
C ALA A 60 2.66 -4.79 -3.15
N ASP A 61 1.51 -4.16 -2.93
CA ASP A 61 0.48 -4.60 -1.99
C ASP A 61 -0.49 -5.57 -2.66
N ILE A 62 -0.80 -5.32 -3.93
CA ILE A 62 -1.63 -6.20 -4.77
C ILE A 62 -0.83 -6.59 -6.01
N ILE A 63 -0.77 -7.88 -6.28
CA ILE A 63 -0.10 -8.44 -7.46
C ILE A 63 -1.12 -9.21 -8.30
N LEU A 64 -1.28 -8.81 -9.55
CA LEU A 64 -2.07 -9.52 -10.55
C LEU A 64 -1.14 -10.20 -11.54
N VAL A 65 -1.24 -11.53 -11.64
CA VAL A 65 -0.36 -12.34 -12.51
C VAL A 65 -1.11 -12.93 -13.69
N ASN A 66 -0.42 -12.98 -14.84
CA ASN A 66 -0.91 -13.61 -16.07
C ASN A 66 -0.02 -14.76 -16.50
N GLU A 67 -0.59 -15.71 -17.26
CA GLU A 67 0.09 -16.90 -17.79
C GLU A 67 0.61 -17.89 -16.74
N LEU A 68 0.02 -17.86 -15.55
CA LEU A 68 0.16 -18.92 -14.57
C LEU A 68 -0.70 -20.13 -15.00
N LYS A 69 -0.09 -21.29 -15.21
CA LYS A 69 -0.78 -22.45 -15.79
C LYS A 69 -1.29 -23.47 -14.79
N THR A 70 -0.65 -23.56 -13.62
CA THR A 70 -0.94 -24.61 -12.65
C THR A 70 -1.01 -24.08 -11.23
N THR A 71 -1.74 -24.79 -10.39
CA THR A 71 -1.81 -24.53 -8.94
C THR A 71 -0.46 -24.74 -8.28
N THR A 72 0.34 -25.70 -8.76
CA THR A 72 1.72 -25.92 -8.27
C THR A 72 2.60 -24.70 -8.50
N GLY A 73 2.55 -24.08 -9.69
CA GLY A 73 3.24 -22.82 -9.93
C GLY A 73 2.71 -21.69 -9.03
N ALA A 74 1.41 -21.65 -8.75
CA ALA A 74 0.84 -20.67 -7.83
C ALA A 74 1.46 -20.79 -6.42
N ASN A 75 1.61 -22.03 -5.93
CA ASN A 75 2.21 -22.30 -4.64
C ASN A 75 3.68 -21.86 -4.60
N TYR A 76 4.45 -22.13 -5.66
CA TYR A 76 5.84 -21.66 -5.73
C TYR A 76 5.96 -20.13 -5.72
N LEU A 77 5.08 -19.41 -6.44
CA LEU A 77 5.05 -17.95 -6.37
C LEU A 77 4.69 -17.46 -4.96
N LEU A 78 3.74 -18.11 -4.29
CA LEU A 78 3.36 -17.77 -2.92
C LEU A 78 4.51 -18.02 -1.93
N ASP A 79 5.19 -19.16 -2.05
CA ASP A 79 6.38 -19.48 -1.27
C ASP A 79 7.47 -18.45 -1.49
N ALA A 80 7.70 -18.03 -2.75
CA ALA A 80 8.66 -17.00 -3.09
C ALA A 80 8.31 -15.61 -2.51
N LEU A 81 7.02 -15.30 -2.29
CA LEU A 81 6.58 -14.08 -1.58
C LEU A 81 6.73 -14.19 -0.06
N ASN A 82 6.59 -15.40 0.49
CA ASN A 82 6.73 -15.66 1.92
C ASN A 82 8.21 -15.70 2.38
N VAL A 83 9.14 -15.90 1.45
CA VAL A 83 10.58 -15.87 1.73
C VAL A 83 11.12 -14.43 1.66
N TYR A 84 11.69 -13.97 2.79
CA TYR A 84 12.13 -12.58 3.00
C TYR A 84 11.00 -11.54 2.90
N GLY A 85 9.77 -11.92 3.27
CA GLY A 85 8.66 -10.99 3.38
C GLY A 85 8.98 -9.83 4.32
N VAL A 86 8.64 -8.61 3.90
CA VAL A 86 8.83 -7.40 4.71
C VAL A 86 7.47 -7.04 5.32
N ALA A 87 7.38 -7.00 6.65
CA ALA A 87 6.19 -6.48 7.32
C ALA A 87 6.15 -4.96 7.15
N HIS A 88 5.27 -4.47 6.28
CA HIS A 88 5.13 -3.04 6.00
C HIS A 88 4.16 -2.31 6.93
N PHE A 89 3.35 -3.05 7.70
CA PHE A 89 2.35 -2.49 8.60
C PHE A 89 2.53 -3.10 10.00
N GLN A 90 2.93 -2.25 10.95
CA GLN A 90 2.86 -2.46 12.40
C GLN A 90 1.99 -1.36 13.00
#